data_AF-A0A4U7EY78-F1
#
_entry.id   AF-A0A4U7EY78-F1
#
_cell.length_a   1.000
_cell.length_b   1.000
_cell.length_c   1.000
_cell.angle_alpha   90.00
_cell.angle_beta   90.00
_cell.angle_gamma   90.00
#
_symmetry.space_group_name_H-M   'P 1'
#
loop_
_entity.id
_entity.type
_entity.pdbx_description
1 polymer ?
#
loop_
_entity_poly.entity_id
_entity_poly.type
_entity_poly.pdbx_seq_one_letter_code
_entity_poly.pdbx_strand_id
1 'polypeptide(L)' 'LEDVGVEPIVAVNKTDKIDDLDERLDEICDRLGLFPPWQQWSDRIAPICAKRGDVEALEECLQTRFHEHNRDDLLKFVS' A
#
# COMPACT_ATOMS: atom_id res chain seq x y z
N LEU A 1 -10.82 -5.15 10.77
CA LEU A 1 -10.23 -3.81 10.44
C LEU A 1 -11.35 -2.80 10.23
N GLU A 2 -12.37 -3.17 9.46
CA GLU A 2 -13.63 -2.42 9.38
C GLU A 2 -14.36 -2.32 10.73
N ASP A 3 -14.30 -3.38 11.55
CA ASP A 3 -14.92 -3.41 12.90
C ASP A 3 -14.39 -2.35 13.87
N VAL A 4 -13.22 -1.78 13.59
CA VAL A 4 -12.60 -0.70 14.39
C VAL A 4 -12.56 0.65 13.66
N GLY A 5 -13.19 0.74 12.48
CA GLY A 5 -13.29 1.99 11.70
C GLY A 5 -11.95 2.49 11.15
N VAL A 6 -10.99 1.59 10.91
CA VAL A 6 -9.68 1.95 10.37
C VAL A 6 -9.59 1.51 8.91
N GLU A 7 -9.05 2.38 8.07
CA GLU A 7 -8.76 2.14 6.66
C GLU A 7 -7.24 1.99 6.47
N PRO A 8 -6.68 0.77 6.64
CA PRO A 8 -5.24 0.59 6.60
C PRO A 8 -4.71 0.62 5.17
N ILE A 9 -3.47 1.10 5.05
CA ILE A 9 -2.58 0.85 3.93
C ILE A 9 -1.70 -0.36 4.29
N VAL A 10 -1.57 -1.30 3.37
CA VAL A 10 -0.77 -2.51 3.50
C VAL A 10 0.50 -2.35 2.68
N ALA A 11 1.61 -2.09 3.38
CA ALA A 11 2.94 -2.08 2.77
C ALA A 11 3.49 -3.52 2.65
N VAL A 12 3.51 -4.06 1.44
CA VAL A 12 4.07 -5.39 1.15
C VAL A 12 5.56 -5.25 0.94
N ASN A 13 6.33 -5.46 2.01
CA ASN A 13 7.77 -5.21 2.02
C ASN A 13 8.61 -6.40 1.52
N LYS A 14 9.86 -6.10 1.13
CA LYS A 14 10.88 -7.03 0.63
C LYS A 14 10.53 -7.63 -0.73
N THR A 15 9.96 -6.82 -1.63
CA THR A 15 9.67 -7.22 -3.01
C THR A 15 10.89 -7.75 -3.76
N ASP A 16 12.10 -7.35 -3.36
CA ASP A 16 13.37 -7.90 -3.85
C ASP A 16 13.58 -9.40 -3.59
N LYS A 17 12.72 -10.02 -2.78
CA LYS A 17 12.76 -11.44 -2.42
C LYS A 17 11.49 -12.20 -2.83
N ILE A 18 10.60 -11.56 -3.57
CA ILE A 18 9.34 -12.14 -3.99
C ILE A 18 9.45 -12.48 -5.47
N ASP A 19 9.42 -13.77 -5.78
CA ASP A 19 9.21 -14.25 -7.15
C ASP A 19 7.72 -14.19 -7.48
N ASP A 20 7.40 -13.88 -8.75
CA ASP A 20 6.04 -13.62 -9.24
C ASP A 20 5.26 -12.65 -8.34
N LEU A 21 5.69 -11.38 -8.38
CA LEU A 21 5.16 -10.35 -7.49
C LEU A 21 3.64 -10.16 -7.68
N ASP A 22 3.14 -10.21 -8.91
CA ASP A 22 1.71 -10.02 -9.19
C ASP A 22 0.88 -11.15 -8.58
N GLU A 23 1.26 -12.42 -8.80
CA GLU A 23 0.55 -13.57 -8.20
C GLU A 23 0.55 -13.48 -6.67
N ARG A 24 1.69 -13.08 -6.07
CA ARG A 24 1.82 -12.98 -4.62
C ARG A 24 0.99 -11.84 -4.03
N LEU A 25 0.86 -10.72 -4.73
CA LEU A 25 0.01 -9.62 -4.30
C LEU A 25 -1.47 -9.98 -4.44
N ASP A 26 -1.85 -10.71 -5.48
CA ASP A 26 -3.21 -11.25 -5.64
C ASP A 26 -3.58 -12.23 -4.50
N GLU A 27 -2.67 -13.13 -4.13
CA GLU A 27 -2.86 -14.01 -2.96
C GLU A 27 -3.00 -13.23 -1.64
N ILE A 28 -2.28 -12.13 -1.48
CA ILE A 28 -2.40 -11.26 -0.30
C ILE A 28 -3.77 -10.57 -0.30
N CYS A 29 -4.21 -10.04 -1.44
CA CYS A 29 -5.53 -9.46 -1.60
C CYS A 29 -6.63 -10.44 -1.19
N ASP A 30 -6.61 -11.67 -1.73
CA ASP A 30 -7.61 -12.70 -1.41
C ASP A 30 -7.69 -12.99 0.10
N ARG A 31 -6.53 -13.10 0.77
CA ARG A 31 -6.47 -13.30 2.24
C ARG A 31 -7.00 -12.12 3.05
N LEU A 32 -6.92 -10.91 2.50
CA LEU A 32 -7.45 -9.70 3.10
C LEU A 32 -8.93 -9.45 2.74
N GLY A 33 -9.54 -10.34 1.95
CA GLY A 33 -10.91 -10.16 1.45
C GLY A 33 -11.03 -9.13 0.32
N LEU A 34 -9.91 -8.76 -0.30
CA LEU A 34 -9.85 -7.89 -1.47
C LEU A 34 -9.83 -8.75 -2.72
N PHE A 35 -10.72 -8.48 -3.67
CA PHE A 35 -10.78 -9.27 -4.90
C PHE A 35 -9.56 -8.96 -5.80
N PRO A 36 -8.93 -9.95 -6.45
CA PRO A 36 -7.88 -9.68 -7.45
C PRO A 36 -8.46 -9.03 -8.72
N PRO A 37 -7.66 -8.33 -9.53
CA PRO A 37 -6.21 -8.19 -9.39
C PRO A 37 -5.85 -7.15 -8.32
N TRP A 38 -4.62 -7.17 -7.79
CA TRP A 38 -4.22 -6.26 -6.70
C TRP A 38 -4.16 -4.79 -7.13
N GLN A 39 -3.91 -4.50 -8.40
CA GLN A 39 -3.66 -3.15 -8.93
C GLN A 39 -4.88 -2.21 -8.81
N GLN A 40 -6.10 -2.73 -8.71
CA GLN A 40 -7.30 -1.90 -8.43
C GLN A 40 -7.33 -1.36 -7.00
N TRP A 41 -6.45 -1.84 -6.13
CA TRP A 41 -6.29 -1.40 -4.75
C TRP A 41 -4.99 -0.63 -4.54
N SER A 42 -4.46 0.05 -5.56
CA SER A 42 -3.19 0.77 -5.51
C SER A 42 -3.13 1.90 -4.48
N ASP A 43 -4.28 2.33 -3.95
CA ASP A 43 -4.45 3.28 -2.85
C ASP A 43 -4.38 2.62 -1.45
N ARG A 44 -4.38 1.28 -1.40
CA ARG A 44 -4.37 0.48 -0.16
C ARG A 44 -3.25 -0.55 -0.12
N ILE A 45 -2.81 -1.10 -1.24
CA ILE A 45 -1.75 -2.11 -1.34
C ILE A 45 -0.52 -1.47 -1.98
N ALA A 46 0.55 -1.36 -1.19
CA ALA A 46 1.79 -0.73 -1.59
C ALA A 46 2.94 -1.75 -1.59
N PRO A 47 3.32 -2.33 -2.75
CA PRO A 47 4.53 -3.13 -2.84
C PRO A 47 5.77 -2.24 -2.67
N ILE A 48 6.67 -2.59 -1.75
CA ILE A 48 7.87 -1.80 -1.44
C ILE A 48 9.11 -2.67 -1.21
N CYS A 49 10.29 -2.09 -1.43
CA CYS A 49 11.57 -2.62 -0.94
C CYS A 49 12.28 -1.57 -0.09
N ALA A 50 11.96 -1.55 1.22
CA ALA A 50 12.54 -0.59 2.15
C ALA A 50 14.08 -0.64 2.20
N LYS A 51 14.69 -1.81 2.02
CA LYS A 51 16.16 -1.97 1.99
C LYS A 51 16.79 -1.24 0.78
N ARG A 52 16.07 -1.15 -0.35
CA ARG A 52 16.53 -0.47 -1.57
C ARG A 52 16.07 0.98 -1.63
N GLY A 53 15.29 1.45 -0.65
CA GLY A 53 14.67 2.78 -0.67
C GLY A 53 13.50 2.90 -1.66
N ASP A 54 13.03 1.78 -2.20
CA ASP A 54 11.87 1.72 -3.09
C ASP A 54 10.60 1.73 -2.24
N VAL A 55 10.08 2.93 -1.99
CA VAL A 55 8.92 3.19 -1.13
C VAL A 55 7.86 4.08 -1.79
N GLU A 56 8.02 4.39 -3.08
CA GLU A 56 7.18 5.33 -3.83
C GLU A 56 5.70 4.95 -3.76
N ALA A 57 5.36 3.67 -3.99
CA ALA A 57 3.98 3.18 -3.90
C ALA A 57 3.34 3.43 -2.52
N LEU A 58 4.14 3.38 -1.43
CA LEU A 58 3.64 3.69 -0.09
C LEU A 58 3.46 5.20 0.10
N GLU A 59 4.39 6.01 -0.42
CA GLU A 59 4.30 7.47 -0.35
C GLU A 59 3.08 7.99 -1.12
N GLU A 60 2.78 7.44 -2.30
CA GLU A 60 1.57 7.77 -3.07
C GLU A 60 0.27 7.44 -2.31
N CYS A 61 0.20 6.26 -1.66
CA CYS A 61 -0.93 5.91 -0.80
C CYS A 61 -1.09 6.91 0.35
N LEU A 62 0.02 7.28 1.00
CA LEU A 62 0.02 8.24 2.11
C LEU A 62 -0.36 9.65 1.66
N GLN A 63 0.13 10.11 0.51
CA GLN A 63 -0.24 11.40 -0.06
C GLN A 63 -1.74 11.48 -0.29
N THR A 64 -2.33 10.49 -0.95
CA THR A 64 -3.78 10.40 -1.18
C THR A 64 -4.54 10.45 0.15
N ARG A 65 -4.13 9.62 1.11
CA ARG A 65 -4.74 9.54 2.43
C ARG A 65 -4.67 10.88 3.19
N PHE A 66 -3.54 11.57 3.14
CA PHE A 66 -3.38 12.86 3.81
C PHE A 66 -4.28 13.92 3.19
N HIS A 67 -4.39 13.99 1.86
CA HIS A 67 -5.31 14.92 1.20
C HIS A 67 -6.77 14.62 1.57
N GLU A 68 -7.20 13.36 1.55
CA GLU A 68 -8.57 12.96 1.91
C GLU A 68 -8.93 13.35 3.36
N HIS A 69 -7.96 13.33 4.26
CA HIS A 69 -8.12 13.73 5.65
C HIS A 69 -7.81 15.22 5.93
N ASN A 70 -7.58 16.05 4.90
CA ASN A 70 -7.21 17.46 5.03
C ASN A 70 -5.96 17.68 5.90
N ARG A 71 -4.98 16.78 5.77
CA ARG A 71 -3.70 16.78 6.48
C ARG A 71 -2.54 17.09 5.54
N ASP A 72 -2.73 18.09 4.69
CA ASP A 72 -1.70 18.56 3.75
C ASP A 72 -0.40 18.99 4.45
N ASP A 73 -0.47 19.35 5.74
CA ASP A 73 0.68 19.66 6.59
C ASP A 73 1.69 18.50 6.72
N LEU A 74 1.25 17.27 6.45
CA LEU A 74 2.06 16.06 6.49
C LEU A 74 2.72 15.72 5.14
N LEU A 75 2.31 16.34 4.03
CA LEU A 75 2.87 16.05 2.69
C LEU A 75 4.37 16.34 2.60
N LYS A 76 4.90 17.24 3.44
CA LYS A 76 6.34 17.50 3.55
C LYS A 76 7.19 16.28 3.94
N PHE A 77 6.56 15.18 4.38
CA PHE A 77 7.24 13.94 4.79
C PHE A 77 7.18 12.83 3.73
N VAL A 78 6.45 13.04 2.63
CA VAL A 78 6.24 12.07 1.54
C VAL A 78 6.40 12.80 0.22
N SER A 79 7.50 12.57 -0.51
CA SER A 79 7.94 13.45 -1.61
C SER A 79 8.63 12.73 -2.75
#